data_AF-A0A3C1F235-F1
#
_entry.id   AF-A0A3C1F235-F1
#
_cell.length_a   1.000
_cell.length_b   1.000
_cell.length_c   1.000
_cell.angle_alpha   90.00
_cell.angle_beta   90.00
_cell.angle_gamma   90.00
#
_symmetry.space_group_name_H-M   'P 1'
#
loop_
_entity.id
_entity.type
_entity.pdbx_description
1 polymer ?
#
loop_
_entity_poly.entity_id
_entity_poly.type
_entity_poly.pdbx_seq_one_letter_code
_entity_poly.pdbx_strand_id
1 'polypeptide(L)'
;MTQPGGSRLYVDRWTVNPMPRRLPSADCIAILEVLEHVPSPILVMRSILAALKPGGWLLEDFRAHDGDGSPTDLESAAMERPAMYHLLRRECRLVSGEVPEAPFGGGRRWWVKR
;
A
#
# COMPACT_ATOMS: atom_id res chain seq x y z
N MET A 1 -12.38 24.08 33.20
CA MET A 1 -13.08 23.50 32.02
C MET A 1 -12.25 23.82 30.79
N THR A 2 -11.50 22.85 30.28
CA THR A 2 -10.64 22.97 29.09
C THR A 2 -11.38 22.44 27.87
N GLN A 3 -11.48 23.23 26.80
CA GLN A 3 -12.07 22.80 25.53
C GLN A 3 -11.23 21.70 24.85
N PRO A 4 -11.83 20.77 24.08
CA PRO A 4 -11.09 19.71 23.40
C PRO A 4 -10.26 20.29 22.24
N GLY A 5 -9.02 19.81 22.10
CA GLY A 5 -8.12 20.18 21.01
C GLY A 5 -8.73 19.85 19.65
N GLY A 6 -9.07 20.89 18.89
CA GLY A 6 -9.60 20.77 17.54
C GLY A 6 -8.56 20.17 16.60
N SER A 7 -8.97 19.19 15.79
CA SER A 7 -8.18 18.69 14.67
C SER A 7 -8.00 19.78 13.62
N ARG A 8 -6.75 20.04 13.22
CA ARG A 8 -6.42 20.97 12.14
C ARG A 8 -6.36 20.20 10.82
N LEU A 9 -7.31 20.47 9.93
CA LEU A 9 -7.27 19.98 8.56
C LEU A 9 -6.43 20.96 7.72
N TYR A 10 -5.27 20.52 7.26
CA TYR A 10 -4.50 21.20 6.23
C TYR A 10 -4.92 20.62 4.88
N VAL A 11 -5.69 21.38 4.10
CA VAL A 11 -5.91 21.08 2.68
C VAL A 11 -5.07 22.05 1.89
N ASP A 12 -3.97 21.56 1.32
CA ASP A 12 -3.24 22.30 0.29
C ASP A 12 -3.85 21.99 -1.09
N ARG A 13 -3.63 22.89 -2.07
CA ARG A 13 -4.13 22.74 -3.44
C ARG A 13 -3.81 21.35 -3.99
N TRP A 14 -4.85 20.64 -4.44
CA TRP A 14 -4.67 19.41 -5.22
C TRP A 14 -4.29 19.79 -6.65
N THR A 15 -3.00 19.75 -6.98
CA THR A 15 -2.55 19.64 -8.36
C THR A 15 -2.43 18.17 -8.72
N VAL A 16 -3.08 17.75 -9.81
CA VAL A 16 -2.75 16.48 -10.47
C VAL A 16 -1.39 16.68 -11.12
N ASN A 17 -0.33 16.54 -10.32
CA ASN A 17 1.00 16.50 -10.87
C ASN A 17 1.15 15.16 -11.62
N PRO A 18 1.72 15.17 -12.84
CA PRO A 18 2.07 13.92 -13.49
C PRO A 18 2.92 13.10 -12.53
N MET A 19 2.60 11.80 -12.41
CA MET A 19 3.31 10.91 -11.52
C MET A 19 4.81 11.01 -11.82
N PRO A 20 5.66 11.39 -10.84
CA PRO A 20 7.07 11.58 -11.11
C PRO A 20 7.69 10.25 -11.56
N ARG A 21 8.60 10.29 -12.53
CA ARG A 21 9.32 9.08 -13.01
C ARG A 21 10.04 8.34 -11.88
N ARG A 22 10.36 9.04 -10.79
CA ARG A 22 10.91 8.49 -9.56
C ARG A 22 10.19 9.14 -8.38
N LEU A 23 9.67 8.30 -7.48
CA LEU A 23 9.07 8.77 -6.24
C LEU A 23 10.14 9.44 -5.36
N PRO A 24 9.87 10.61 -4.77
CA PRO A 24 10.75 11.20 -3.77
C PRO A 24 10.84 10.29 -2.54
N SER A 25 11.93 10.42 -1.78
CA SER A 25 12.07 9.63 -0.56
C SER A 25 11.02 10.01 0.48
N ALA A 26 10.43 9.01 1.14
CA ALA A 26 9.34 9.20 2.10
C ALA A 26 9.55 8.40 3.38
N ASP A 27 9.09 8.96 4.51
CA ASP A 27 9.05 8.29 5.81
C ASP A 27 7.80 7.42 5.98
N CYS A 28 6.73 7.73 5.24
CA CYS A 28 5.49 6.97 5.23
C CYS A 28 4.91 6.94 3.80
N ILE A 29 4.43 5.77 3.36
CA ILE A 29 3.70 5.59 2.11
C ILE A 29 2.44 4.77 2.40
N ALA A 30 1.31 5.18 1.84
CA ALA A 30 0.08 4.40 1.82
C ALA A 30 -0.30 4.08 0.38
N ILE A 31 -0.56 2.80 0.09
CA ILE A 31 -1.10 2.34 -1.20
C ILE A 31 -2.33 1.49 -0.91
N LEU A 32 -3.51 2.06 -1.15
CA LEU A 32 -4.77 1.45 -0.74
C LEU A 32 -5.71 1.25 -1.91
N GLU A 33 -6.32 0.07 -2.01
CA GLU A 33 -7.29 -0.29 -3.06
C GLU A 33 -6.79 -0.01 -4.49
N VAL A 34 -5.54 -0.39 -4.78
CA VAL A 34 -4.85 -0.06 -6.04
C VAL A 34 -4.16 -1.27 -6.65
N LEU A 35 -3.61 -2.17 -5.83
CA LEU A 35 -2.68 -3.20 -6.30
C LEU A 35 -3.35 -4.26 -7.18
N GLU A 36 -4.64 -4.49 -6.97
CA GLU A 36 -5.53 -5.35 -7.73
C GLU A 36 -5.89 -4.80 -9.12
N HIS A 37 -5.70 -3.50 -9.34
CA HIS A 37 -6.05 -2.80 -10.57
C HIS A 37 -4.84 -2.43 -11.43
N VAL A 38 -3.62 -2.79 -11.00
CA VAL A 38 -2.40 -2.52 -11.78
C VAL A 38 -1.88 -3.78 -12.47
N PRO A 39 -1.32 -3.67 -13.70
CA PRO A 39 -0.83 -4.84 -14.43
C PRO A 39 0.27 -5.62 -13.69
N SER A 40 1.08 -4.93 -12.89
CA SER A 40 2.21 -5.53 -12.16
C SER A 40 2.37 -4.90 -10.77
N PRO A 41 1.65 -5.40 -9.75
CA PRO A 41 1.77 -4.92 -8.37
C PRO A 41 3.19 -5.10 -7.82
N ILE A 42 3.97 -6.10 -8.29
CA ILE A 42 5.35 -6.28 -7.83
C ILE A 42 6.26 -5.12 -8.25
N LEU A 43 6.09 -4.58 -9.46
CA LEU A 43 6.87 -3.44 -9.95
C LEU A 43 6.49 -2.15 -9.22
N VAL A 44 5.20 -1.96 -8.93
CA VAL A 44 4.72 -0.86 -8.09
C VAL A 44 5.35 -0.95 -6.70
N MET A 45 5.30 -2.13 -6.07
CA MET A 45 5.86 -2.34 -4.74
C MET A 45 7.37 -2.13 -4.70
N ARG A 46 8.12 -2.55 -5.73
CA ARG A 46 9.56 -2.23 -5.86
C ARG A 46 9.83 -0.73 -5.89
N SER A 47 9.02 0.02 -6.62
CA SER A 47 9.15 1.49 -6.71
C SER A 47 8.86 2.15 -5.36
N ILE A 48 7.82 1.70 -4.66
CA ILE A 48 7.46 2.16 -3.30
C ILE A 48 8.61 1.88 -2.33
N LEU A 49 9.10 0.64 -2.29
CA LEU A 49 10.19 0.24 -1.41
C LEU A 49 11.48 1.00 -1.72
N ALA A 50 11.74 1.38 -2.97
CA ALA A 50 12.90 2.20 -3.33
C ALA A 50 12.80 3.65 -2.80
N ALA A 51 11.58 4.17 -2.64
CA ALA A 51 11.32 5.51 -2.12
C ALA A 51 11.21 5.53 -0.59
N LEU A 52 10.73 4.46 0.02
CA LEU A 52 10.57 4.34 1.47
C LEU A 52 11.95 4.29 2.14
N LYS A 53 12.18 5.16 3.13
CA LYS A 53 13.42 5.14 3.91
C LYS A 53 13.50 3.90 4.81
N PRO A 54 14.70 3.40 5.17
CA PRO A 54 14.85 2.44 6.27
C PRO A 54 14.15 2.94 7.53
N GLY A 55 13.41 2.07 8.22
CA GLY A 55 12.55 2.45 9.35
C GLY A 55 11.24 3.17 8.98
N GLY A 56 11.02 3.47 7.70
CA GLY A 56 9.79 4.09 7.20
C GLY A 56 8.60 3.12 7.22
N TRP A 57 7.40 3.69 7.24
CA TRP A 57 6.14 2.96 7.34
C TRP A 57 5.47 2.78 5.98
N LEU A 58 4.97 1.58 5.72
CA LEU A 58 4.12 1.27 4.58
C LEU A 58 2.77 0.75 5.08
N LEU A 59 1.70 1.39 4.62
CA LEU A 59 0.34 0.91 4.76
C LEU A 59 -0.14 0.40 3.40
N GLU A 60 -0.58 -0.85 3.32
CA GLU A 60 -1.21 -1.39 2.12
C GLU A 60 -2.44 -2.25 2.40
N ASP A 61 -3.37 -2.27 1.46
CA ASP A 61 -4.41 -3.29 1.32
C ASP A 61 -4.52 -3.76 -0.14
N PHE A 62 -3.68 -4.72 -0.52
CA PHE A 62 -3.97 -5.51 -1.71
C PHE A 62 -5.18 -6.41 -1.40
N ARG A 63 -6.39 -6.04 -1.84
CA ARG A 63 -7.62 -6.82 -1.65
C ARG A 63 -7.88 -7.74 -2.84
N ALA A 64 -8.62 -8.84 -2.58
CA ALA A 64 -9.22 -9.63 -3.64
C ALA A 64 -10.72 -9.33 -3.67
N HIS A 65 -11.24 -9.02 -4.85
CA HIS A 65 -12.66 -8.80 -5.07
C HIS A 65 -13.28 -10.04 -5.72
N ASP A 66 -13.96 -10.86 -4.91
CA ASP A 66 -14.79 -11.95 -5.41
C ASP A 66 -16.28 -11.59 -5.24
N GLY A 67 -16.94 -11.28 -6.36
CA GLY A 67 -18.41 -11.31 -6.47
C GLY A 67 -19.18 -10.16 -5.80
N ASP A 68 -18.55 -9.03 -5.46
CA ASP A 68 -19.21 -7.89 -4.82
C ASP A 68 -19.67 -6.78 -5.80
N GLY A 69 -19.46 -6.98 -7.11
CA GLY A 69 -19.83 -6.03 -8.16
C GLY A 69 -18.80 -4.93 -8.43
N SER A 70 -17.62 -4.98 -7.79
CA SER A 70 -16.47 -4.14 -8.15
C SER A 70 -15.83 -4.58 -9.48
N PRO A 71 -15.02 -3.72 -10.13
CA PRO A 71 -14.27 -4.10 -11.32
C PRO A 71 -13.40 -5.32 -11.01
N THR A 72 -13.49 -6.36 -11.83
CA THR A 72 -12.72 -7.59 -11.64
C THR A 72 -11.24 -7.28 -11.49
N ASP A 73 -10.62 -7.84 -10.46
CA ASP A 73 -9.17 -7.79 -10.26
C ASP A 73 -8.46 -8.25 -11.53
N LEU A 74 -7.32 -7.63 -11.85
CA LEU A 74 -6.51 -8.11 -12.96
C LEU A 74 -5.94 -9.48 -12.60
N GLU A 75 -6.11 -10.45 -13.50
CA GLU A 75 -5.53 -11.79 -13.35
C GLU A 75 -4.01 -11.71 -13.13
N SER A 76 -3.34 -10.79 -13.82
CA SER A 76 -1.90 -10.54 -13.65
C SER A 76 -1.55 -10.06 -12.23
N ALA A 77 -2.40 -9.24 -11.62
CA ALA A 77 -2.21 -8.80 -10.24
C ALA A 77 -2.38 -9.97 -9.27
N ALA A 78 -3.42 -10.79 -9.45
CA ALA A 78 -3.66 -11.98 -8.64
C ALA A 78 -2.48 -12.97 -8.70
N MET A 79 -1.93 -13.20 -9.89
CA MET A 79 -0.76 -14.07 -10.10
C MET A 79 0.51 -13.54 -9.43
N GLU A 80 0.75 -12.23 -9.44
CA GLU A 80 1.96 -11.63 -8.84
C GLU A 80 1.88 -11.46 -7.31
N ARG A 81 0.67 -11.52 -6.73
CA ARG A 81 0.43 -11.27 -5.31
C ARG A 81 1.34 -12.09 -4.36
N PRO A 82 1.54 -13.41 -4.55
CA PRO A 82 2.43 -14.17 -3.68
C PRO A 82 3.89 -13.67 -3.74
N ALA A 83 4.38 -13.34 -4.94
CA ALA A 83 5.74 -12.83 -5.14
C ALA A 83 5.92 -11.43 -4.53
N MET A 84 4.90 -10.58 -4.62
CA MET A 84 4.88 -9.27 -3.97
C MET A 84 4.98 -9.40 -2.44
N TYR A 85 4.20 -10.30 -1.82
CA TYR A 85 4.30 -10.51 -0.37
C TYR A 85 5.60 -11.17 0.07
N HIS A 86 6.18 -12.03 -0.77
CA HIS A 86 7.53 -12.53 -0.53
C HIS A 86 8.57 -11.39 -0.50
N LEU A 87 8.48 -10.45 -1.45
CA LEU A 87 9.31 -9.23 -1.45
C LEU A 87 9.11 -8.41 -0.16
N LEU A 88 7.86 -8.15 0.25
CA LEU A 88 7.57 -7.40 1.47
C LEU A 88 8.16 -8.05 2.72
N ARG A 89 8.06 -9.36 2.88
CA ARG A 89 8.64 -10.07 4.03
C ARG A 89 10.16 -9.99 4.08
N ARG A 90 10.79 -9.93 2.92
CA ARG A 90 12.25 -9.80 2.78
C ARG A 90 12.71 -8.39 3.15
N GLU A 91 12.05 -7.36 2.63
CA GLU A 91 12.47 -5.96 2.75
C GLU A 91 11.88 -5.25 3.99
N CYS A 92 10.81 -5.79 4.58
CA CYS A 92 10.06 -5.17 5.66
C CYS A 92 9.80 -6.16 6.80
N ARG A 93 9.33 -5.62 7.92
CA ARG A 93 8.76 -6.35 9.04
C ARG A 93 7.28 -5.97 9.15
N LEU A 94 6.40 -6.97 9.18
CA LEU A 94 4.98 -6.76 9.48
C LEU A 94 4.83 -6.34 10.95
N VAL A 95 4.16 -5.22 11.19
CA VAL A 95 3.89 -4.69 12.54
C VAL A 95 2.46 -4.97 12.98
N SER A 96 1.51 -4.83 12.07
CA SER A 96 0.08 -5.04 12.35
C SER A 96 -0.67 -5.39 11.06
N GLY A 97 -1.80 -6.08 11.20
CA GLY A 97 -2.65 -6.47 10.07
C GLY A 97 -2.76 -7.97 9.88
N GLU A 98 -3.63 -8.36 8.95
CA GLU A 98 -3.88 -9.75 8.61
C GLU A 98 -2.67 -10.39 7.93
N VAL A 99 -2.52 -11.72 8.09
CA VAL A 99 -1.51 -12.46 7.32
C VAL A 99 -1.90 -12.47 5.84
N PRO A 100 -0.96 -12.19 4.92
CA PRO A 100 -1.22 -12.15 3.49
C PRO A 100 -1.94 -13.37 2.89
N GLU A 101 -1.77 -14.55 3.50
CA GLU A 101 -2.38 -15.83 3.10
C GLU A 101 -3.80 -16.04 3.63
N ALA A 102 -4.41 -15.05 4.30
CA ALA A 102 -5.78 -15.17 4.76
C ALA A 102 -6.73 -15.50 3.58
N PRO A 103 -7.83 -16.26 3.77
CA PRO A 103 -8.67 -16.79 2.69
C PRO A 103 -9.27 -15.75 1.73
N PHE A 104 -9.32 -14.48 2.13
CA PHE A 104 -9.82 -13.38 1.29
C PHE A 104 -8.68 -12.47 0.77
N GLY A 105 -7.43 -12.85 1.02
CA GLY A 105 -6.22 -12.04 0.82
C GLY A 105 -6.31 -10.64 1.45
N GLY A 106 -7.26 -10.46 2.38
CA GLY A 106 -7.83 -9.17 2.72
C GLY A 106 -7.11 -8.49 3.87
N GLY A 107 -7.48 -7.23 4.08
CA GLY A 107 -7.07 -6.48 5.26
C GLY A 107 -5.96 -5.46 5.00
N ARG A 108 -5.87 -4.52 5.93
CA ARG A 108 -4.84 -3.48 5.93
C ARG A 108 -3.64 -3.95 6.73
N ARG A 109 -2.46 -3.75 6.19
CA ARG A 109 -1.20 -4.15 6.83
C ARG A 109 -0.28 -2.96 6.99
N TRP A 110 0.29 -2.89 8.18
CA TRP A 110 1.32 -1.93 8.55
C TRP A 110 2.68 -2.64 8.53
N TRP A 111 3.55 -2.17 7.66
CA TRP A 111 4.90 -2.67 7.51
C TRP A 111 5.90 -1.58 7.91
N VAL A 112 7.04 -2.00 8.47
CA VAL A 112 8.20 -1.13 8.67
C VAL A 112 9.34 -1.64 7.81
N LYS A 113 9.92 -0.78 6.98
CA LYS A 113 11.08 -1.13 6.16
C LYS A 113 12.29 -1.41 7.04
N ARG A 114 12.97 -2.51 6.74
CA ARG A 114 14.22 -2.90 7.43
C ARG A 114 15.35 -1.94 7.13
#